data_AF-H1DGV5-F1
#
_entry.id   AF-H1DGV5-F1
#
_cell.length_a   1.000
_cell.length_b   1.000
_cell.length_c   1.000
_cell.angle_alpha   90.00
_cell.angle_beta   90.00
_cell.angle_gamma   90.00
#
_symmetry.space_group_name_H-M   'P 1'
#
loop_
_entity.id
_entity.type
_entity.pdbx_description
1 polymer ?
#
loop_
_entity_poly.entity_id
_entity_poly.type
_entity_poly.pdbx_seq_one_letter_code
_entity_poly.pdbx_strand_id
1 'polypeptide(L)'
;MKINNIIKLITSWKIGDYIRQLSIVMVGIIVTFAGSNMITDYSQSKEIVNALQLVKNELELNKKEVRRITERIQLERKACSYVLKYRDCIEKASEDTLRMYSNIPFQSRSFVYTKDAMELLKISSLFQKIQPRILVLQIIKSYSDLEITRMLVKDFYDIKVGYTNNLINSENFDFYDKKQYQFIRDFWRNFLFSKEGWNVCNFVVNNFSSEEPFQEIEMSLEKTIKMLEETYQLE
;
A
#
# COMPACT_ATOMS: atom_id res chain seq x y z
N MET A 1 25.26 80.03 -32.35
CA MET A 1 25.12 78.71 -33.01
C MET A 1 23.85 78.05 -32.46
N LYS A 2 22.78 77.96 -33.27
CA LYS A 2 21.41 77.72 -32.78
C LYS A 2 21.19 76.25 -32.38
N ILE A 3 20.65 76.03 -31.17
CA ILE A 3 20.20 74.74 -30.60
C ILE A 3 19.33 73.94 -31.59
N ASN A 4 18.61 74.63 -32.47
CA ASN A 4 17.78 74.05 -33.53
C ASN A 4 18.55 73.19 -34.55
N ASN A 5 19.86 73.40 -34.74
CA ASN A 5 20.68 72.56 -35.63
C ASN A 5 21.12 71.25 -34.96
N ILE A 6 21.27 71.23 -33.63
CA ILE A 6 21.61 70.02 -32.84
C ILE A 6 20.39 69.09 -32.77
N ILE A 7 19.19 69.67 -32.56
CA ILE A 7 17.93 68.91 -32.54
C ILE A 7 17.66 68.27 -33.91
N LYS A 8 17.91 68.97 -35.02
CA LYS A 8 17.77 68.42 -36.37
C LYS A 8 18.75 67.27 -36.68
N LEU A 9 19.98 67.36 -36.18
CA LEU A 9 21.01 66.31 -36.32
C LEU A 9 20.69 65.05 -35.52
N ILE A 10 20.01 65.18 -34.38
CA ILE A 10 19.55 64.05 -33.55
C ILE A 10 18.30 63.39 -34.16
N THR A 11 17.40 64.15 -34.79
CA THR A 11 16.17 63.62 -35.40
C THR A 11 16.36 62.89 -36.73
N SER A 12 17.53 62.98 -37.37
CA SER A 12 17.84 62.26 -38.62
C SER A 12 18.72 61.03 -38.43
N TRP A 13 19.05 60.67 -37.20
CA TRP A 13 19.72 59.40 -36.91
C TRP A 13 18.70 58.26 -36.97
N LYS A 14 19.12 57.13 -37.57
CA LYS A 14 18.36 55.91 -37.86
C LYS A 14 17.84 55.17 -36.61
N ILE A 15 17.13 55.86 -35.71
CA ILE A 15 16.50 55.30 -34.52
C ILE A 15 15.54 54.17 -34.91
N GLY A 16 14.88 54.27 -36.07
CA GLY A 16 14.02 53.20 -36.60
C GLY A 16 14.76 51.89 -36.89
N ASP A 17 15.97 51.94 -37.46
CA ASP A 17 16.76 50.73 -37.72
C ASP A 17 17.28 50.11 -36.42
N TYR A 18 17.68 50.94 -35.45
CA TYR A 18 18.15 50.51 -34.13
C TYR A 18 17.04 49.87 -33.30
N ILE A 19 15.84 50.48 -33.25
CA ILE A 19 14.68 49.92 -32.55
C ILE A 19 14.22 48.62 -33.21
N ARG A 20 14.27 48.53 -34.55
CA ARG A 20 13.98 47.29 -35.27
C ARG A 20 14.98 46.18 -34.91
N GLN A 21 16.29 46.46 -34.96
CA GLN A 21 17.32 45.48 -34.60
C GLN A 21 17.21 45.05 -33.13
N LEU A 22 16.98 45.99 -32.22
CA LEU A 22 16.77 45.72 -30.81
C LEU A 22 15.51 44.88 -30.57
N SER A 23 14.42 45.14 -31.31
CA SER A 23 13.18 44.35 -31.22
C SER A 23 13.38 42.90 -31.68
N ILE A 24 14.17 42.67 -32.74
CA ILE A 24 14.48 41.32 -33.23
C ILE A 24 15.26 40.54 -32.16
N VAL A 25 16.25 41.18 -31.52
CA VAL A 25 17.02 40.57 -30.44
C VAL A 25 16.13 40.26 -29.24
N MET A 26 15.28 41.20 -28.82
CA MET A 26 14.37 41.02 -27.69
C MET A 26 13.34 39.91 -27.95
N VAL A 27 12.78 39.83 -29.15
CA VAL A 27 11.89 38.73 -29.54
C VAL A 27 12.65 37.40 -29.50
N GLY A 28 13.90 37.35 -29.97
CA GLY A 28 14.76 36.16 -29.89
C GLY A 28 14.98 35.67 -28.45
N ILE A 29 15.24 36.59 -27.51
CA ILE A 29 15.39 36.27 -26.07
C ILE A 29 14.06 35.77 -25.50
N ILE A 30 12.94 36.46 -25.78
CA ILE A 30 11.61 36.06 -25.28
C ILE A 30 11.22 34.67 -25.81
N VAL A 31 11.42 34.41 -27.10
CA VAL A 31 11.13 33.10 -27.71
C VAL A 31 12.04 32.01 -27.14
N THR A 32 13.32 32.29 -26.93
CA THR A 32 14.27 31.34 -26.33
C THR A 32 13.88 31.02 -24.88
N PHE A 33 13.54 32.03 -24.08
CA PHE A 33 13.19 31.84 -22.68
C PHE A 33 11.80 31.21 -22.50
N ALA A 34 10.80 31.65 -23.27
CA ALA A 34 9.47 31.05 -23.27
C ALA A 34 9.50 29.61 -23.80
N GLY A 35 10.27 29.34 -24.85
CA GLY A 35 10.48 27.99 -25.37
C GLY A 35 11.17 27.09 -24.36
N SER A 36 12.22 27.58 -23.69
CA SER A 36 12.90 26.84 -22.62
C SER A 36 11.96 26.52 -21.46
N ASN A 37 11.18 27.50 -20.99
CA ASN A 37 10.24 27.30 -19.89
C ASN A 37 9.14 26.30 -20.27
N MET A 38 8.57 26.40 -21.47
CA MET A 38 7.54 25.48 -21.95
C MET A 38 8.05 24.03 -22.08
N ILE A 39 9.27 23.83 -22.60
CA ILE A 39 9.90 22.49 -22.67
C ILE A 39 10.19 21.94 -21.27
N THR A 40 10.62 22.81 -20.36
CA THR A 40 10.90 22.47 -18.97
C THR A 40 9.61 22.08 -18.24
N ASP A 41 8.53 22.83 -18.40
CA ASP A 41 7.23 22.54 -17.78
C ASP A 41 6.61 21.24 -18.33
N TYR A 42 6.74 20.99 -19.63
CA TYR A 42 6.27 19.75 -20.26
C TYR A 42 7.05 18.52 -19.78
N SER A 43 8.39 18.59 -19.78
CA SER A 43 9.22 17.48 -19.29
C SER A 43 8.99 17.18 -17.81
N GLN A 44 8.84 18.22 -16.98
CA GLN A 44 8.50 18.06 -15.56
C GLN A 44 7.11 17.45 -15.36
N SER A 45 6.12 17.85 -16.17
CA SER A 45 4.78 17.26 -16.12
C SER A 45 4.80 15.77 -16.46
N LYS A 46 5.58 15.37 -17.46
CA LYS A 46 5.77 13.96 -17.83
C LYS A 46 6.45 13.15 -16.72
N GLU A 47 7.46 13.72 -16.07
CA GLU A 47 8.16 13.08 -14.96
C GLU A 47 7.22 12.81 -13.78
N ILE A 48 6.38 13.80 -13.43
CA ILE A 48 5.36 13.65 -12.38
C ILE A 48 4.36 12.55 -12.75
N VAL A 49 3.82 12.57 -13.97
CA VAL A 49 2.86 11.57 -14.45
C VAL A 49 3.47 10.16 -14.36
N ASN A 50 4.70 9.97 -14.85
CA ASN A 50 5.37 8.67 -14.77
C ASN A 50 5.57 8.20 -13.32
N ALA A 51 6.00 9.09 -12.42
CA ALA A 51 6.20 8.74 -11.03
C ALA A 51 4.86 8.38 -10.34
N LEU A 52 3.79 9.12 -10.63
CA LEU A 52 2.45 8.84 -10.11
C LEU A 52 1.84 7.56 -10.68
N GLN A 53 2.14 7.21 -11.93
CA GLN A 53 1.78 5.91 -12.50
C GLN A 53 2.44 4.76 -11.73
N LEU A 54 3.72 4.89 -11.38
CA LEU A 54 4.41 3.89 -10.56
C LEU A 54 3.77 3.76 -9.18
N VAL A 55 3.42 4.88 -8.54
CA VAL A 55 2.70 4.88 -7.26
C VAL A 55 1.34 4.20 -7.40
N LYS A 56 0.58 4.50 -8.46
CA LYS A 56 -0.71 3.86 -8.73
C LYS A 56 -0.58 2.33 -8.82
N ASN A 57 0.34 1.87 -9.67
CA ASN A 57 0.59 0.44 -9.88
C ASN A 57 1.03 -0.24 -8.58
N GLU A 58 1.90 0.42 -7.79
CA GLU A 58 2.35 -0.08 -6.50
C GLU A 58 1.19 -0.19 -5.48
N LEU A 59 0.32 0.81 -5.41
CA LEU A 59 -0.86 0.80 -4.56
C LEU A 59 -1.88 -0.28 -4.98
N GLU A 60 -2.05 -0.53 -6.27
CA GLU A 60 -2.88 -1.64 -6.77
C GLU A 60 -2.35 -3.01 -6.36
N LEU A 61 -1.03 -3.21 -6.43
CA LEU A 61 -0.39 -4.44 -5.95
C LEU A 61 -0.56 -4.59 -4.44
N ASN A 62 -0.29 -3.53 -3.68
CA ASN A 62 -0.45 -3.53 -2.24
C ASN A 62 -1.90 -3.79 -1.80
N LYS A 63 -2.88 -3.26 -2.53
CA LYS A 63 -4.31 -3.54 -2.30
C LYS A 63 -4.61 -5.03 -2.44
N LYS A 64 -4.04 -5.69 -3.45
CA LYS A 64 -4.16 -7.16 -3.62
C LYS A 64 -3.52 -7.91 -2.44
N GLU A 65 -2.40 -7.44 -1.90
CA GLU A 65 -1.80 -8.04 -0.70
C GLU A 65 -2.68 -7.87 0.54
N VAL A 66 -3.30 -6.69 0.72
CA VAL A 66 -4.26 -6.43 1.81
C VAL A 66 -5.45 -7.39 1.70
N ARG A 67 -5.97 -7.58 0.49
CA ARG A 67 -7.06 -8.53 0.24
C ARG A 67 -6.65 -9.96 0.60
N ARG A 68 -5.47 -10.41 0.16
CA ARG A 68 -4.97 -11.76 0.46
C ARG A 68 -4.79 -12.02 1.94
N ILE A 69 -4.23 -11.07 2.70
CA ILE A 69 -4.06 -11.26 4.14
C ILE A 69 -5.39 -11.23 4.89
N THR A 70 -6.35 -10.44 4.42
CA THR A 70 -7.73 -10.38 4.93
C THR A 70 -8.40 -11.74 4.76
N GLU A 71 -8.44 -12.26 3.53
CA GLU A 71 -9.02 -13.57 3.21
C GLU A 71 -8.35 -14.71 3.99
N ARG A 72 -7.03 -14.59 4.19
CA ARG A 72 -6.29 -15.54 5.01
C ARG A 72 -6.79 -15.53 6.45
N ILE A 73 -6.86 -14.37 7.10
CA ILE A 73 -7.31 -14.27 8.50
C ILE A 73 -8.77 -14.73 8.63
N GLN A 74 -9.63 -14.41 7.67
CA GLN A 74 -11.01 -14.90 7.62
C GLN A 74 -11.07 -16.44 7.55
N LEU A 75 -10.25 -17.07 6.73
CA LEU A 75 -10.15 -18.53 6.68
C LEU A 75 -9.72 -19.12 8.03
N GLU A 76 -8.75 -18.49 8.71
CA GLU A 76 -8.30 -18.94 10.02
C GLU A 76 -9.38 -18.78 11.09
N ARG A 77 -10.11 -17.65 11.09
CA ARG A 77 -11.26 -17.42 11.96
C ARG A 77 -12.34 -18.45 11.71
N LYS A 78 -12.73 -18.68 10.46
CA LYS A 78 -13.71 -19.70 10.07
C LYS A 78 -13.31 -21.09 10.56
N ALA A 79 -12.05 -21.47 10.37
CA ALA A 79 -11.51 -22.75 10.84
C ALA A 79 -11.59 -22.87 12.37
N CYS A 80 -11.10 -21.86 13.09
CA CYS A 80 -11.08 -21.85 14.55
C CYS A 80 -12.50 -21.81 15.15
N SER A 81 -13.40 -21.00 14.60
CA SER A 81 -14.82 -20.96 14.99
C SER A 81 -15.50 -22.30 14.79
N TYR A 82 -15.22 -22.98 13.67
CA TYR A 82 -15.79 -24.30 13.39
C TYR A 82 -15.38 -25.33 14.44
N VAL A 83 -14.09 -25.44 14.75
CA VAL A 83 -13.61 -26.44 15.71
C VAL A 83 -14.03 -26.11 17.14
N LEU A 84 -14.06 -24.83 17.53
CA LEU A 84 -14.57 -24.40 18.85
C LEU A 84 -16.05 -24.72 19.02
N LYS A 85 -16.87 -24.57 17.98
CA LYS A 85 -18.30 -24.92 18.01
C LYS A 85 -18.53 -26.40 18.38
N TYR A 86 -17.62 -27.29 17.99
CA TYR A 86 -17.72 -28.73 18.26
C TYR A 86 -16.82 -29.21 19.40
N ARG A 87 -16.24 -28.30 20.20
CA ARG A 87 -15.27 -28.64 21.26
C ARG A 87 -15.74 -29.79 22.16
N ASP A 88 -16.96 -29.69 22.69
CA ASP A 88 -17.49 -30.67 23.65
C ASP A 88 -18.23 -31.85 22.97
N CYS A 89 -18.36 -31.81 21.63
CA CYS A 89 -19.08 -32.83 20.87
C CYS A 89 -18.43 -33.10 19.49
N ILE A 90 -17.11 -33.32 19.48
CA ILE A 90 -16.30 -33.44 18.25
C ILE A 90 -16.79 -34.55 17.30
N GLU A 91 -17.47 -35.56 17.83
CA GLU A 91 -18.11 -36.63 17.04
C GLU A 91 -19.16 -36.12 16.04
N LYS A 92 -19.78 -34.98 16.34
CA LYS A 92 -20.79 -34.35 15.45
C LYS A 92 -20.16 -33.51 14.34
N ALA A 93 -18.86 -33.22 14.39
CA ALA A 93 -18.18 -32.47 13.35
C ALA A 93 -17.93 -33.35 12.11
N SER A 94 -18.05 -32.74 10.93
CA SER A 94 -17.62 -33.35 9.67
C SER A 94 -16.12 -33.65 9.70
N GLU A 95 -15.77 -34.91 9.45
CA GLU A 95 -14.39 -35.37 9.45
C GLU A 95 -13.56 -34.69 8.36
N ASP A 96 -14.12 -34.53 7.16
CA ASP A 96 -13.46 -33.87 6.03
C ASP A 96 -13.14 -32.42 6.35
N THR A 97 -14.06 -31.71 7.01
CA THR A 97 -13.83 -30.33 7.42
C THR A 97 -12.76 -30.23 8.51
N LEU A 98 -12.77 -31.16 9.49
CA LEU A 98 -11.71 -31.23 10.49
C LEU A 98 -10.33 -31.48 9.85
N ARG A 99 -10.26 -32.35 8.83
CA ARG A 99 -9.02 -32.64 8.09
C ARG A 99 -8.55 -31.40 7.32
N MET A 100 -9.46 -30.74 6.62
CA MET A 100 -9.19 -29.51 5.86
C MET A 100 -8.56 -28.42 6.75
N TYR A 101 -9.01 -28.30 8.00
CA TYR A 101 -8.54 -27.26 8.93
C TYR A 101 -7.36 -27.66 9.81
N SER A 102 -6.95 -28.94 9.81
CA SER A 102 -5.96 -29.52 10.74
C SER A 102 -4.66 -28.72 10.84
N ASN A 103 -4.16 -28.21 9.73
CA ASN A 103 -2.90 -27.47 9.67
C ASN A 103 -3.05 -25.95 9.87
N ILE A 104 -4.27 -25.41 9.87
CA ILE A 104 -4.51 -23.96 9.94
C ILE A 104 -3.94 -23.31 11.22
N PRO A 105 -4.09 -23.91 12.43
CA PRO A 105 -3.56 -23.32 13.66
C PRO A 105 -2.04 -23.09 13.64
N PHE A 106 -1.29 -23.94 12.95
CA PHE A 106 0.19 -23.96 12.95
C PHE A 106 0.81 -23.14 11.82
N GLN A 107 0.02 -22.62 10.90
CA GLN A 107 0.50 -21.83 9.78
C GLN A 107 0.60 -20.35 10.17
N SER A 108 1.63 -19.65 9.71
CA SER A 108 1.72 -18.19 9.82
C SER A 108 1.95 -17.55 8.45
N ARG A 109 1.56 -16.28 8.30
CA ARG A 109 1.77 -15.50 7.08
C ARG A 109 2.28 -14.11 7.40
N SER A 110 3.34 -13.70 6.73
CA SER A 110 3.79 -12.31 6.77
C SER A 110 2.95 -11.48 5.81
N PHE A 111 2.61 -10.26 6.22
CA PHE A 111 2.14 -9.23 5.29
C PHE A 111 3.36 -8.47 4.74
N VAL A 112 3.47 -8.39 3.42
CA VAL A 112 4.53 -7.69 2.71
C VAL A 112 3.87 -6.73 1.72
N TYR A 113 4.34 -5.49 1.70
CA TYR A 113 3.90 -4.47 0.76
C TYR A 113 5.13 -3.75 0.19
N THR A 114 5.02 -3.25 -1.03
CA THR A 114 6.08 -2.51 -1.72
C THR A 114 5.92 -1.01 -1.49
N LYS A 115 7.03 -0.28 -1.41
CA LYS A 115 7.06 1.17 -1.16
C LYS A 115 8.12 1.90 -1.98
N ASP A 116 8.64 1.25 -3.01
CA ASP A 116 9.75 1.73 -3.81
C ASP A 116 9.33 2.96 -4.62
N ALA A 117 8.12 2.93 -5.19
CA ALA A 117 7.57 4.07 -5.92
C ALA A 117 7.40 5.29 -5.01
N MET A 118 6.94 5.08 -3.77
CA MET A 118 6.84 6.13 -2.76
C MET A 118 8.21 6.71 -2.37
N GLU A 119 9.20 5.84 -2.17
CA GLU A 119 10.56 6.27 -1.81
C GLU A 119 11.22 7.05 -2.96
N LEU A 120 11.05 6.60 -4.21
CA LEU A 120 11.47 7.36 -5.38
C LEU A 120 10.77 8.73 -5.47
N LEU A 121 9.47 8.78 -5.17
CA LEU A 121 8.72 10.04 -5.14
C LEU A 121 9.24 11.01 -4.07
N LYS A 122 9.70 10.48 -2.92
CA LYS A 122 10.33 11.28 -1.84
C LYS A 122 11.67 11.85 -2.27
N ILE A 123 12.53 11.00 -2.84
CA ILE A 123 13.92 11.36 -3.17
C ILE A 123 13.97 12.33 -4.37
N SER A 124 13.07 12.18 -5.32
CA SER A 124 13.00 13.03 -6.53
C SER A 124 12.51 14.47 -6.28
N SER A 125 12.15 14.84 -5.05
CA SER A 125 11.56 16.15 -4.71
C SER A 125 10.26 16.48 -5.47
N LEU A 126 9.66 15.51 -6.16
CA LEU A 126 8.47 15.69 -6.98
C LEU A 126 7.22 15.98 -6.14
N PHE A 127 7.20 15.61 -4.85
CA PHE A 127 6.12 15.95 -3.94
C PHE A 127 5.74 17.42 -3.97
N GLN A 128 6.72 18.32 -4.07
CA GLN A 128 6.47 19.76 -4.09
C GLN A 128 5.73 20.22 -5.34
N LYS A 129 5.77 19.43 -6.42
CA LYS A 129 5.18 19.77 -7.72
C LYS A 129 3.81 19.10 -7.94
N ILE A 130 3.46 18.08 -7.16
CA ILE A 130 2.16 17.40 -7.24
C ILE A 130 1.04 18.32 -6.74
N GLN A 131 -0.03 18.43 -7.53
CA GLN A 131 -1.26 19.12 -7.19
C GLN A 131 -2.46 18.21 -7.49
N PRO A 132 -3.52 18.24 -6.67
CA PRO A 132 -3.68 19.06 -5.46
C PRO A 132 -2.93 18.47 -4.25
N ARG A 133 -2.58 19.29 -3.26
CA ARG A 133 -1.90 18.85 -2.02
C ARG A 133 -2.62 17.73 -1.27
N ILE A 134 -3.95 17.65 -1.37
CA ILE A 134 -4.73 16.58 -0.75
C ILE A 134 -4.35 15.19 -1.30
N LEU A 135 -3.96 15.10 -2.58
CA LEU A 135 -3.51 13.84 -3.18
C LEU A 135 -2.21 13.36 -2.55
N VAL A 136 -1.25 14.26 -2.32
CA VAL A 136 0.01 13.96 -1.63
C VAL A 136 -0.24 13.39 -0.23
N LEU A 137 -1.11 14.04 0.54
CA LEU A 137 -1.47 13.59 1.88
C LEU A 137 -2.12 12.20 1.85
N GLN A 138 -2.98 11.96 0.87
CA GLN A 138 -3.67 10.69 0.70
C GLN A 138 -2.70 9.56 0.32
N ILE A 139 -1.72 9.81 -0.56
CA ILE A 139 -0.62 8.86 -0.86
C ILE A 139 0.17 8.54 0.41
N ILE A 140 0.65 9.56 1.14
CA ILE A 140 1.42 9.36 2.38
C ILE A 140 0.63 8.51 3.37
N LYS A 141 -0.65 8.84 3.55
CA LYS A 141 -1.55 8.12 4.44
C LYS A 141 -1.68 6.65 4.02
N SER A 142 -1.90 6.36 2.73
CA SER A 142 -1.98 4.99 2.22
C SER A 142 -0.77 4.13 2.58
N TYR A 143 0.45 4.65 2.44
CA TYR A 143 1.65 3.91 2.84
C TYR A 143 1.79 3.76 4.35
N SER A 144 1.36 4.75 5.13
CA SER A 144 1.32 4.65 6.59
C SER A 144 0.31 3.59 7.06
N ASP A 145 -0.86 3.54 6.44
CA ASP A 145 -1.93 2.57 6.70
C ASP A 145 -1.43 1.13 6.40
N LEU A 146 -0.66 0.95 5.32
CA LEU A 146 0.00 -0.32 4.98
C LEU A 146 1.04 -0.74 6.03
N GLU A 147 1.84 0.21 6.54
CA GLU A 147 2.82 -0.08 7.59
C GLU A 147 2.16 -0.50 8.91
N ILE A 148 1.08 0.18 9.29
CA ILE A 148 0.29 -0.20 10.46
C ILE A 148 -0.29 -1.61 10.27
N THR A 149 -0.82 -1.90 9.09
CA THR A 149 -1.34 -3.24 8.75
C THR A 149 -0.25 -4.30 8.89
N ARG A 150 0.97 -4.03 8.42
CA ARG A 150 2.13 -4.93 8.57
C ARG A 150 2.44 -5.23 10.03
N MET A 151 2.44 -4.21 10.89
CA MET A 151 2.69 -4.38 12.33
C MET A 151 1.59 -5.21 12.99
N LEU A 152 0.32 -4.89 12.74
CA LEU A 152 -0.82 -5.61 13.32
C LEU A 152 -0.84 -7.10 12.91
N VAL A 153 -0.58 -7.38 11.63
CA VAL A 153 -0.50 -8.76 11.13
C VAL A 153 0.68 -9.49 11.78
N LYS A 154 1.84 -8.83 11.89
CA LYS A 154 3.01 -9.41 12.56
C LYS A 154 2.69 -9.77 14.02
N ASP A 155 2.14 -8.85 14.79
CA ASP A 155 1.82 -9.07 16.20
C ASP A 155 0.79 -10.20 16.36
N PHE A 156 -0.21 -10.24 15.50
CA PHE A 156 -1.19 -11.34 15.45
C PHE A 156 -0.50 -12.70 15.28
N TYR A 157 0.37 -12.84 14.28
CA TYR A 157 1.04 -14.12 14.04
C TYR A 157 2.11 -14.45 15.07
N ASP A 158 2.83 -13.47 15.62
CA ASP A 158 3.81 -13.69 16.68
C ASP A 158 3.14 -14.26 17.95
N ILE A 159 1.99 -13.69 18.36
CA ILE A 159 1.22 -14.21 19.50
C ILE A 159 0.71 -15.62 19.22
N LYS A 160 0.13 -15.85 18.03
CA LYS A 160 -0.38 -17.17 17.64
C LYS A 160 0.74 -18.22 17.64
N VAL A 161 1.89 -17.88 17.06
CA VAL A 161 3.08 -18.75 17.03
C VAL A 161 3.59 -19.04 18.45
N GLY A 162 3.50 -18.07 19.36
CA GLY A 162 3.79 -18.28 20.78
C GLY A 162 2.96 -19.41 21.39
N TYR A 163 1.64 -19.38 21.21
CA TYR A 163 0.76 -20.46 21.68
C TYR A 163 1.07 -21.80 21.00
N THR A 164 1.28 -21.83 19.68
CA THR A 164 1.58 -23.10 18.98
C THR A 164 2.93 -23.68 19.41
N ASN A 165 3.94 -22.84 19.66
CA ASN A 165 5.24 -23.31 20.13
C ASN A 165 5.15 -23.88 21.55
N ASN A 166 4.38 -23.23 22.44
CA ASN A 166 4.13 -23.74 23.78
C ASN A 166 3.39 -25.09 23.74
N LEU A 167 2.45 -25.25 22.80
CA LEU A 167 1.74 -26.51 22.58
C LEU A 167 2.69 -27.61 22.10
N ILE A 168 3.45 -27.36 21.03
CA ILE A 168 4.37 -28.34 20.40
C ILE A 168 5.46 -28.79 21.38
N ASN A 169 5.93 -27.89 22.25
CA ASN A 169 6.95 -28.20 23.25
C ASN A 169 6.38 -28.81 24.53
N SER A 170 5.07 -29.02 24.63
CA SER A 170 4.48 -29.66 25.80
C SER A 170 4.68 -31.19 25.75
N GLU A 171 5.02 -31.79 26.89
CA GLU A 171 5.24 -33.25 27.02
C GLU A 171 4.02 -34.09 26.60
N ASN A 172 2.83 -33.48 26.55
CA ASN A 172 1.55 -34.14 26.34
C ASN A 172 0.99 -33.97 24.92
N PHE A 173 1.72 -33.31 24.00
CA PHE A 173 1.25 -33.07 22.63
C PHE A 173 2.24 -33.60 21.60
N ASP A 174 2.01 -34.84 21.13
CA ASP A 174 2.82 -35.43 20.07
C ASP A 174 2.36 -34.92 18.69
N PHE A 175 2.98 -33.85 18.18
CA PHE A 175 2.65 -33.29 16.87
C PHE A 175 3.04 -34.20 15.68
N TYR A 176 3.98 -35.14 15.88
CA TYR A 176 4.63 -35.88 14.79
C TYR A 176 4.14 -37.32 14.63
N ASP A 177 3.27 -37.82 15.52
CA ASP A 177 2.67 -39.14 15.33
C ASP A 177 1.73 -39.13 14.12
N LYS A 178 2.19 -39.75 13.02
CA LYS A 178 1.44 -39.96 11.78
C LYS A 178 0.07 -40.64 12.01
N LYS A 179 -0.16 -41.28 13.16
CA LYS A 179 -1.47 -41.85 13.56
C LYS A 179 -2.53 -40.79 13.89
N GLN A 180 -2.17 -39.55 14.23
CA GLN A 180 -3.15 -38.48 14.52
C GLN A 180 -3.98 -38.09 13.30
N TYR A 181 -3.43 -38.24 12.09
CA TYR A 181 -4.22 -38.07 10.86
C TYR A 181 -5.17 -39.23 10.62
N GLN A 182 -4.96 -40.40 11.23
CA GLN A 182 -5.91 -41.52 11.12
C GLN A 182 -7.14 -41.27 12.00
N PHE A 183 -6.98 -40.54 13.12
CA PHE A 183 -8.05 -40.16 14.05
C PHE A 183 -8.14 -38.64 14.23
N ILE A 184 -8.55 -37.93 13.18
CA ILE A 184 -8.61 -36.45 13.18
C ILE A 184 -9.46 -35.85 14.31
N ARG A 185 -10.49 -36.58 14.77
CA ARG A 185 -11.32 -36.17 15.91
C ARG A 185 -10.54 -36.18 17.22
N ASP A 186 -9.68 -37.19 17.43
CA ASP A 186 -8.82 -37.28 18.61
C ASP A 186 -7.75 -36.21 18.60
N PHE A 187 -7.19 -35.90 17.42
CA PHE A 187 -6.30 -34.75 17.25
C PHE A 187 -6.96 -33.46 17.74
N TRP A 188 -8.14 -33.11 17.21
CA TRP A 188 -8.83 -31.87 17.58
C TRP A 188 -9.28 -31.86 19.03
N ARG A 189 -9.68 -33.02 19.58
CA ARG A 189 -9.98 -33.18 21.00
C ARG A 189 -8.73 -32.81 21.82
N ASN A 190 -7.61 -33.47 21.60
CA ASN A 190 -6.38 -33.20 22.35
C ASN A 190 -5.91 -31.74 22.19
N PHE A 191 -5.98 -31.20 20.97
CA PHE A 191 -5.67 -29.80 20.69
C PHE A 191 -6.56 -28.84 21.51
N LEU A 192 -7.90 -28.98 21.46
CA LEU A 192 -8.82 -28.06 22.14
C LEU A 192 -8.97 -28.26 23.65
N PHE A 193 -8.59 -29.43 24.17
CA PHE A 193 -8.51 -29.69 25.61
C PHE A 193 -7.17 -29.23 26.21
N SER A 194 -6.13 -29.08 25.40
CA SER A 194 -4.92 -28.39 25.82
C SER A 194 -5.19 -26.88 26.02
N LYS A 195 -4.58 -26.30 27.05
CA LYS A 195 -4.65 -24.85 27.30
C LYS A 195 -4.20 -24.06 26.09
N GLU A 196 -3.08 -24.45 25.48
CA GLU A 196 -2.47 -23.69 24.40
C GLU A 196 -3.20 -23.86 23.06
N GLY A 197 -3.70 -25.05 22.73
CA GLY A 197 -4.53 -25.22 21.54
C GLY A 197 -5.88 -24.49 21.64
N TRP A 198 -6.50 -24.46 22.83
CA TRP A 198 -7.64 -23.58 23.07
C TRP A 198 -7.26 -22.10 22.91
N ASN A 199 -6.12 -21.66 23.47
CA ASN A 199 -5.64 -20.28 23.33
C ASN A 199 -5.45 -19.88 21.87
N VAL A 200 -4.88 -20.76 21.02
CA VAL A 200 -4.74 -20.48 19.57
C VAL A 200 -6.09 -20.16 18.95
N CYS A 201 -7.06 -21.07 19.05
CA CYS A 201 -8.37 -20.86 18.40
C CYS A 201 -9.15 -19.71 19.02
N ASN A 202 -9.14 -19.58 20.34
CA ASN A 202 -9.83 -18.50 21.03
C ASN A 202 -9.22 -17.13 20.71
N PHE A 203 -7.89 -17.03 20.64
CA PHE A 203 -7.21 -15.83 20.18
C PHE A 203 -7.59 -15.50 18.75
N VAL A 204 -7.47 -16.44 17.80
CA VAL A 204 -7.77 -16.19 16.39
C VAL A 204 -9.20 -15.69 16.18
N VAL A 205 -10.20 -16.31 16.83
CA VAL A 205 -11.61 -15.93 16.63
C VAL A 205 -11.93 -14.54 17.18
N ASN A 206 -11.34 -14.18 18.32
CA ASN A 206 -11.61 -12.93 19.01
C ASN A 206 -10.62 -11.81 18.66
N ASN A 207 -9.58 -12.11 17.89
CA ASN A 207 -8.64 -11.10 17.41
C ASN A 207 -9.22 -10.45 16.15
N PHE A 208 -9.19 -9.11 16.14
CA PHE A 208 -9.93 -8.21 15.25
C PHE A 208 -11.45 -8.19 15.48
N SER A 209 -11.98 -6.97 15.62
CA SER A 209 -13.40 -6.73 15.92
C SER A 209 -14.32 -6.88 14.69
N SER A 210 -13.77 -6.84 13.47
CA SER A 210 -14.50 -6.88 12.20
C SER A 210 -14.38 -8.25 11.53
N GLU A 211 -15.45 -8.74 10.90
CA GLU A 211 -15.44 -9.91 10.01
C GLU A 211 -14.59 -9.69 8.75
N GLU A 212 -14.46 -8.44 8.30
CA GLU A 212 -13.56 -8.03 7.22
C GLU A 212 -12.42 -7.18 7.84
N PRO A 213 -11.38 -7.82 8.40
CA PRO A 213 -10.23 -7.09 8.92
C PRO A 213 -9.58 -6.28 7.78
N PHE A 214 -9.12 -5.06 8.07
CA PHE A 214 -8.45 -4.18 7.10
C PHE A 214 -9.28 -3.71 5.88
N GLN A 215 -10.59 -3.94 5.85
CA GLN A 215 -11.47 -3.41 4.80
C GLN A 215 -11.34 -1.89 4.64
N GLU A 216 -11.20 -1.15 5.75
CA GLU A 216 -10.99 0.29 5.75
C GLU A 216 -9.70 0.70 5.03
N ILE A 217 -8.65 -0.13 5.14
CA ILE A 217 -7.37 0.06 4.47
C ILE A 217 -7.54 -0.18 2.97
N GLU A 218 -8.21 -1.26 2.58
CA GLU A 218 -8.51 -1.57 1.18
C GLU A 218 -9.31 -0.42 0.52
N MET A 219 -10.35 0.09 1.20
CA MET A 219 -11.11 1.26 0.74
C MET A 219 -10.28 2.55 0.67
N SER A 220 -9.37 2.75 1.63
CA SER A 220 -8.45 3.90 1.64
C SER A 220 -7.51 3.86 0.43
N LEU A 221 -6.97 2.68 0.09
CA LEU A 221 -6.13 2.48 -1.10
C LEU A 221 -6.91 2.71 -2.39
N GLU A 222 -8.12 2.14 -2.50
CA GLU A 222 -9.02 2.33 -3.65
C GLU A 222 -9.29 3.81 -3.90
N LYS A 223 -9.59 4.56 -2.83
CA LYS A 223 -9.82 6.00 -2.91
C LYS A 223 -8.59 6.74 -3.44
N THR A 224 -7.39 6.39 -2.96
CA THR A 224 -6.14 7.01 -3.42
C THR A 224 -5.88 6.73 -4.89
N ILE A 225 -6.06 5.47 -5.34
CA ILE A 225 -5.90 5.05 -6.73
C ILE A 225 -6.86 5.84 -7.63
N LYS A 226 -8.13 5.90 -7.27
CA LYS A 226 -9.13 6.67 -8.03
C LYS A 226 -8.79 8.17 -8.11
N MET A 227 -8.32 8.76 -7.02
CA MET A 227 -7.87 10.16 -7.04
C MET A 227 -6.67 10.38 -7.97
N LEU A 228 -5.74 9.43 -8.07
CA LEU A 228 -4.61 9.48 -8.99
C LEU A 228 -5.09 9.45 -10.45
N GLU A 229 -5.98 8.52 -10.78
CA GLU A 229 -6.57 8.34 -12.11
C GLU A 229 -7.33 9.59 -12.56
N GLU A 230 -8.21 10.13 -11.71
CA GLU A 230 -9.01 11.31 -12.03
C GLU A 230 -8.17 12.58 -12.16
N THR A 231 -7.15 12.76 -11.32
CA THR A 231 -6.34 13.99 -11.30
C THR A 231 -5.35 14.05 -12.45
N TYR A 232 -4.73 12.92 -12.79
CA TYR A 232 -3.61 12.85 -13.73
C TYR A 232 -3.91 12.06 -15.02
N GLN A 233 -5.16 11.62 -15.21
CA GLN A 233 -5.61 10.85 -16.38
C GLN A 233 -4.76 9.59 -16.59
N LEU A 234 -4.43 8.92 -15.48
CA LEU A 234 -3.64 7.70 -15.49
C LEU A 234 -4.49 6.51 -15.95
N GLU A 235 -3.88 5.60 -16.70
CA GLU A 235 -4.48 4.31 -17.09
C GLU A 235 -4.34 3.28 -15.97
#